data_AF-A0A1B6GMN5-F1
#
_entry.id   AF-A0A1B6GMN5-F1
#
_cell.length_a   1.000
_cell.length_b   1.000
_cell.length_c   1.000
_cell.angle_alpha   90.00
_cell.angle_beta   90.00
_cell.angle_gamma   90.00
#
_symmetry.space_group_name_H-M   'P 1'
#
loop_
_entity.id
_entity.type
_entity.pdbx_description
1 polymer ?
#
loop_
_entity_poly.entity_id
_entity_poly.type
_entity_poly.pdbx_seq_one_letter_code
_entity_poly.pdbx_strand_id
1 'polypeptide(L)'
;EMAGKIIMLNLKGKGRAYLNFTDVTTTALIQNEDFQNNGMVFTRVESLKWTIEPAHAKFHFTNLFNGDKTLGDATNRFLNENWKEAFKIYRNLPEEAFGTLIKDLANKVYTLFPRNELYP
;
A
#
# COMPACT_ATOMS: atom_id res chain seq x y z
N GLU A 1 29.13 21.90 -15.39
CA GLU A 1 28.46 20.67 -14.91
C GLU A 1 26.99 20.98 -14.70
N MET A 2 26.07 20.13 -15.17
CA MET A 2 24.63 20.29 -14.89
C MET A 2 24.12 19.04 -14.19
N ALA A 3 23.84 19.16 -12.89
CA ALA A 3 23.09 18.18 -12.12
C ALA A 3 21.66 18.68 -11.96
N GLY A 4 20.74 18.16 -12.77
CA GLY A 4 19.31 18.46 -12.68
C GLY A 4 18.52 17.17 -12.49
N LYS A 5 17.80 17.03 -11.38
CA LYS A 5 16.85 15.93 -11.16
C LYS A 5 15.44 16.44 -11.46
N ILE A 6 15.00 16.28 -12.70
CA ILE A 6 13.61 16.56 -13.08
C ILE A 6 12.80 15.30 -12.81
N ILE A 7 11.95 15.33 -11.78
CA ILE A 7 10.89 14.32 -11.59
C ILE A 7 9.55 15.00 -11.82
N MET A 8 9.09 14.97 -13.06
CA MET A 8 7.66 15.08 -13.41
C MET A 8 7.37 14.13 -14.57
N LEU A 9 7.34 12.84 -14.26
CA LEU A 9 6.78 11.83 -15.16
C LEU A 9 5.29 11.70 -14.84
N ASN A 10 4.46 12.40 -15.63
CA ASN A 10 3.02 12.16 -15.66
C ASN A 10 2.77 10.79 -16.32
N LEU A 11 2.92 9.71 -15.55
CA LEU A 11 2.63 8.36 -16.02
C LEU A 11 1.12 8.24 -16.26
N LYS A 12 0.72 8.36 -17.52
CA LYS A 12 -0.61 7.99 -17.97
C LYS A 12 -0.52 6.60 -18.59
N GLY A 13 -1.14 5.63 -17.94
CA GLY A 13 -1.26 4.26 -18.41
C GLY A 13 -2.50 3.62 -17.81
N LYS A 14 -3.21 2.83 -18.61
CA LYS A 14 -4.30 1.97 -18.15
C LYS A 14 -3.86 0.53 -18.30
N GLY A 15 -3.21 -0.01 -17.28
CA GLY A 15 -2.65 -1.35 -17.32
C GLY A 15 -2.47 -1.92 -15.92
N ARG A 16 -1.97 -3.15 -15.88
CA ARG A 16 -1.57 -3.81 -14.64
C ARG A 16 -0.29 -3.17 -14.09
N ALA A 17 -0.25 -3.02 -12.78
CA ALA A 17 0.95 -2.69 -12.02
C ALA A 17 1.41 -3.94 -11.26
N TYR A 18 2.69 -4.25 -11.31
CA TYR A 18 3.33 -5.27 -10.51
C TYR A 18 4.36 -4.61 -9.61
N LEU A 19 4.22 -4.83 -8.31
CA LEU A 19 5.06 -4.24 -7.27
C LEU A 19 5.69 -5.40 -6.49
N ASN A 20 7.02 -5.41 -6.39
CA ASN A 20 7.75 -6.38 -5.59
C ASN A 20 8.60 -5.63 -4.56
N PHE A 21 8.44 -5.99 -3.30
CA PHE A 21 9.14 -5.39 -2.18
C PHE A 21 9.90 -6.49 -1.43
N THR A 22 11.16 -6.25 -1.11
CA THR A 22 12.05 -7.21 -0.42
C THR A 22 12.57 -6.59 0.87
N ASP A 23 12.73 -7.42 1.90
CA ASP A 23 13.12 -7.05 3.27
C ASP A 23 12.29 -5.86 3.78
N VAL A 24 11.00 -6.14 3.99
CA VAL A 24 9.98 -5.13 4.26
C VAL A 24 9.71 -5.03 5.76
N THR A 25 9.88 -3.84 6.31
CA THR A 25 9.36 -3.47 7.62
C THR A 25 8.00 -2.80 7.44
N THR A 26 7.03 -3.14 8.29
CA THR A 26 5.71 -2.51 8.26
C THR A 26 5.30 -2.04 9.63
N THR A 27 4.64 -0.88 9.69
CA THR A 27 4.05 -0.33 10.91
C THR A 27 2.57 -0.08 10.69
N ALA A 28 1.74 -0.62 11.56
CA ALA A 28 0.29 -0.42 11.54
C ALA A 28 -0.14 0.42 12.74
N LEU A 29 -0.86 1.51 12.47
CA LEU A 29 -1.60 2.24 13.49
C LEU A 29 -3.08 1.90 13.34
N ILE A 30 -3.64 1.25 14.35
CA ILE A 30 -5.01 0.75 14.35
C ILE A 30 -5.80 1.51 15.41
N GLN A 31 -6.92 2.11 15.00
CA GLN A 31 -7.90 2.71 15.90
C GLN A 31 -9.12 1.80 15.96
N ASN A 32 -9.44 1.35 17.17
CA ASN A 32 -10.61 0.52 17.43
C ASN A 32 -11.65 1.34 18.18
N GLU A 33 -12.92 1.03 17.94
CA GLU A 33 -14.04 1.53 18.72
C GLU A 33 -14.84 0.35 19.28
N ASP A 34 -15.37 0.54 20.49
CA ASP A 34 -16.22 -0.43 21.14
C ASP A 34 -17.69 -0.08 20.92
N PHE A 35 -18.51 -1.12 20.71
CA PHE A 35 -19.94 -0.96 20.53
C PHE A 35 -20.70 -2.05 21.27
N GLN A 36 -21.91 -1.72 21.72
CA GLN A 36 -22.79 -2.70 22.33
C GLN A 36 -23.61 -3.43 21.28
N ASN A 37 -23.72 -4.74 21.44
CA ASN A 37 -24.61 -5.59 20.65
C ASN A 37 -25.16 -6.70 21.57
N ASN A 38 -26.48 -6.81 21.69
CA ASN A 38 -27.16 -7.80 22.53
C ASN A 38 -26.66 -7.85 23.98
N GLY A 39 -26.37 -6.70 24.59
CA GLY A 39 -25.89 -6.61 25.97
C GLY A 39 -24.43 -7.01 26.19
N MET A 40 -23.70 -7.35 25.12
CA MET A 40 -22.27 -7.61 25.15
C MET A 40 -21.50 -6.48 24.45
N VAL A 41 -20.26 -6.24 24.88
CA VAL A 41 -19.36 -5.26 24.24
C VAL A 41 -18.54 -5.97 23.19
N PHE A 42 -18.59 -5.49 21.95
CA PHE A 42 -17.75 -5.91 20.84
C PHE A 42 -16.80 -4.78 20.46
N THR A 43 -15.78 -5.09 19.68
CA THR A 43 -14.86 -4.08 19.14
C THR A 43 -14.84 -4.15 17.62
N ARG A 44 -14.52 -3.04 16.97
CA ARG A 44 -14.27 -2.98 15.53
C ARG A 44 -13.18 -1.98 15.21
N VAL A 45 -12.42 -2.24 14.16
CA VAL A 45 -11.44 -1.33 13.58
C VAL A 45 -12.17 -0.20 12.87
N GLU A 46 -12.08 1.01 13.43
CA GLU A 46 -12.59 2.25 12.84
C GLU A 46 -11.65 2.73 11.73
N SER A 47 -10.35 2.79 12.01
CA SER A 47 -9.33 3.22 11.05
C SER A 47 -8.06 2.40 11.18
N LEU A 48 -7.37 2.23 10.05
CA LEU A 48 -6.09 1.54 9.99
C LEU A 48 -5.19 2.29 9.01
N LYS A 49 -4.04 2.76 9.53
CA LYS A 49 -2.98 3.34 8.71
C LYS A 49 -1.83 2.35 8.64
N TRP A 50 -1.56 1.85 7.43
CA TRP A 50 -0.48 0.93 7.16
C TRP A 50 0.70 1.67 6.53
N THR A 51 1.89 1.51 7.11
CA THR A 51 3.14 2.10 6.60
C THR A 51 4.05 0.96 6.15
N ILE A 52 4.60 1.05 4.94
CA ILE A 52 5.50 0.05 4.35
C ILE A 52 6.87 0.70 4.13
N GLU A 53 7.92 0.02 4.58
CA GLU A 53 9.32 0.44 4.45
C GLU A 53 10.16 -0.73 3.92
N PRO A 54 10.32 -0.84 2.59
CA PRO A 54 11.12 -1.89 1.98
C PRO A 54 12.61 -1.52 1.90
N ALA A 55 13.50 -2.50 2.09
CA ALA A 55 14.92 -2.31 1.79
C ALA A 55 15.19 -2.30 0.28
N HIS A 56 14.32 -2.93 -0.52
CA HIS A 56 14.36 -2.88 -1.98
C HIS A 56 12.96 -2.92 -2.60
N ALA A 57 12.77 -2.21 -3.72
CA ALA A 57 11.51 -2.21 -4.46
C ALA A 57 11.75 -2.34 -5.96
N LYS A 58 10.87 -3.10 -6.63
CA LYS A 58 10.81 -3.23 -8.08
C LYS A 58 9.40 -2.95 -8.58
N PHE A 59 9.31 -2.10 -9.59
CA PHE A 59 8.09 -1.63 -10.21
C PHE A 59 8.03 -2.12 -11.66
N HIS A 60 6.87 -2.58 -12.08
CA HIS A 60 6.58 -2.82 -13.48
C HIS A 60 5.15 -2.39 -13.82
N PHE A 61 5.04 -1.38 -14.68
CA PHE A 61 3.78 -0.87 -15.19
C PHE A 61 3.60 -1.27 -16.65
N THR A 62 2.46 -1.86 -16.96
CA THR A 62 2.09 -2.26 -18.32
C THR A 62 1.26 -1.17 -19.00
N ASN A 63 1.26 -1.15 -20.34
CA ASN A 63 0.48 -0.21 -21.14
C ASN A 63 0.75 1.27 -20.82
N LEU A 64 2.00 1.61 -20.53
CA LEU A 64 2.44 3.01 -20.47
C LEU A 64 2.44 3.60 -21.88
N PHE A 65 2.15 4.90 -22.00
CA PHE A 65 2.19 5.64 -23.28
C PHE A 65 1.37 4.96 -24.40
N ASN A 66 0.18 4.46 -24.05
CA ASN A 66 -0.71 3.71 -24.97
C ASN A 66 -0.05 2.47 -25.62
N GLY A 67 0.89 1.83 -24.92
CA GLY A 67 1.50 0.58 -25.35
C GLY A 67 2.83 0.75 -26.10
N ASP A 68 3.40 1.95 -26.14
CA ASP A 68 4.76 2.15 -26.64
C ASP A 68 5.78 1.39 -25.76
N LYS A 69 6.32 0.30 -26.32
CA LYS A 69 7.24 -0.58 -25.60
C LYS A 69 8.57 0.11 -25.28
N THR A 70 9.10 0.91 -26.20
CA THR A 70 10.40 1.57 -26.01
C THR A 70 10.33 2.55 -24.86
N LEU A 71 9.30 3.41 -24.84
CA LEU A 71 9.10 4.37 -23.76
C LEU A 71 8.69 3.68 -22.45
N GLY A 72 7.85 2.64 -22.54
CA GLY A 72 7.44 1.85 -21.37
C GLY A 72 8.61 1.15 -20.68
N ASP A 73 9.49 0.51 -21.44
CA ASP A 73 10.65 -0.21 -20.92
C ASP A 73 11.71 0.77 -20.37
N ALA A 74 11.96 1.87 -21.07
CA ALA A 74 12.86 2.93 -20.58
C ALA A 74 12.35 3.51 -19.26
N THR A 75 11.04 3.75 -19.15
CA THR A 75 10.41 4.27 -17.93
C THR A 75 10.48 3.27 -16.78
N ASN A 76 10.12 2.00 -17.01
CA ASN A 76 10.23 0.97 -15.98
C ASN A 76 11.68 0.81 -15.50
N ARG A 77 12.67 0.87 -16.40
CA ARG A 77 14.08 0.83 -16.03
C ARG A 77 14.46 2.01 -15.14
N PHE A 78 14.11 3.22 -15.57
CA PHE A 78 14.38 4.44 -14.81
C PHE A 78 13.77 4.39 -13.40
N LEU A 79 12.53 3.94 -13.27
CA LEU A 79 11.86 3.79 -11.97
C LEU A 79 12.56 2.78 -11.07
N ASN A 80 13.08 1.68 -11.62
CA ASN A 80 13.78 0.66 -10.85
C ASN A 80 15.20 1.09 -10.45
N GLU A 81 15.90 1.83 -11.31
CA GLU A 81 17.20 2.44 -10.97
C GLU A 81 17.05 3.49 -9.86
N ASN A 82 15.89 4.16 -9.81
CA ASN A 82 15.54 5.19 -8.82
C ASN A 82 14.41 4.73 -7.89
N TRP A 83 14.45 3.46 -7.47
CA TRP A 83 13.31 2.83 -6.79
C TRP A 83 12.92 3.52 -5.49
N LYS A 84 13.85 4.16 -4.77
CA LYS A 84 13.56 4.86 -3.51
C LYS A 84 12.63 6.06 -3.75
N GLU A 85 12.92 6.85 -4.78
CA GLU A 85 12.10 7.98 -5.19
C GLU A 85 10.78 7.51 -5.79
N ALA A 86 10.81 6.46 -6.63
CA ALA A 86 9.59 5.87 -7.16
C ALA A 86 8.67 5.38 -6.02
N PHE A 87 9.24 4.69 -5.03
CA PHE A 87 8.48 4.22 -3.87
C PHE A 87 7.85 5.36 -3.09
N LYS A 88 8.58 6.46 -2.83
CA LYS A 88 8.00 7.64 -2.15
C LYS A 88 6.76 8.19 -2.85
N ILE A 89 6.73 8.13 -4.18
CA ILE A 89 5.60 8.62 -4.99
C ILE A 89 4.44 7.61 -4.96
N TYR A 90 4.74 6.31 -5.08
CA TYR A 90 3.72 5.27 -5.27
C TYR A 90 3.37 4.47 -4.02
N ARG A 91 3.97 4.75 -2.86
CA ARG A 91 3.79 4.00 -1.60
C ARG A 91 2.33 3.90 -1.15
N ASN A 92 1.52 4.93 -1.43
CA ASN A 92 0.13 4.94 -1.02
C ASN A 92 -0.67 3.80 -1.66
N LEU A 93 -0.30 3.36 -2.88
CA LEU A 93 -1.02 2.30 -3.59
C LEU A 93 -1.05 0.98 -2.80
N PRO A 94 0.09 0.37 -2.43
CA PRO A 94 0.07 -0.82 -1.60
C PRO A 94 -0.39 -0.53 -0.16
N GLU A 95 -0.04 0.63 0.43
CA GLU A 95 -0.40 0.97 1.81
C GLU A 95 -1.92 1.04 2.02
N GLU A 96 -2.65 1.69 1.11
CA GLU A 96 -4.11 1.75 1.13
C GLU A 96 -4.74 0.37 0.88
N ALA A 97 -4.25 -0.37 -0.12
CA ALA A 97 -4.76 -1.68 -0.46
C ALA A 97 -4.64 -2.68 0.71
N PHE A 98 -3.48 -2.73 1.36
CA PHE A 98 -3.28 -3.56 2.56
C PHE A 98 -4.08 -3.03 3.75
N GLY A 99 -4.15 -1.71 3.94
CA GLY A 99 -4.91 -1.12 5.03
C GLY A 99 -6.40 -1.48 4.98
N THR A 100 -7.02 -1.40 3.80
CA THR A 100 -8.40 -1.83 3.59
C THR A 100 -8.57 -3.33 3.82
N LEU A 101 -7.71 -4.16 3.20
CA LEU A 101 -7.80 -5.61 3.32
C LEU A 101 -7.71 -6.09 4.79
N ILE A 102 -6.72 -5.57 5.54
CA ILE A 102 -6.49 -5.95 6.93
C ILE A 102 -7.62 -5.43 7.83
N LYS A 103 -8.12 -4.21 7.60
CA LYS A 103 -9.28 -3.68 8.32
C LYS A 103 -10.51 -4.57 8.13
N ASP A 104 -10.81 -4.96 6.89
CA ASP A 104 -11.97 -5.80 6.59
C ASP A 104 -11.84 -7.19 7.22
N LEU A 105 -10.64 -7.79 7.18
CA LEU A 105 -10.37 -9.06 7.83
C LEU A 105 -10.50 -8.98 9.35
N ALA A 106 -9.90 -7.96 9.97
CA ALA A 106 -9.97 -7.74 11.42
C ALA A 106 -11.42 -7.58 11.89
N ASN A 107 -12.22 -6.78 11.18
CA ASN A 107 -13.63 -6.57 11.53
C ASN A 107 -14.48 -7.84 11.39
N LYS A 108 -14.20 -8.70 10.40
CA LYS A 108 -14.86 -10.01 10.30
C LYS A 108 -14.60 -10.88 11.52
N VAL A 109 -13.45 -10.75 12.18
CA VAL A 109 -13.12 -11.52 13.39
C VAL A 109 -13.65 -10.82 14.64
N TYR A 110 -13.34 -9.54 14.83
CA TYR A 110 -13.68 -8.80 16.05
C TYR A 110 -15.19 -8.68 16.30
N THR A 111 -16.01 -8.75 15.25
CA THR A 111 -17.48 -8.69 15.40
C THR A 111 -18.12 -10.04 15.71
N LEU A 112 -17.36 -11.15 15.67
CA LEU A 112 -17.85 -12.49 16.03
C LEU A 112 -17.74 -12.80 17.52
N PHE A 113 -16.78 -12.17 18.21
CA PHE A 113 -16.47 -12.46 19.61
C PHE A 113 -16.59 -11.20 20.47
N PRO A 114 -17.19 -11.31 21.66
CA PRO A 114 -17.16 -10.23 22.66
C PRO A 114 -15.72 -9.79 22.99
N ARG A 115 -15.55 -8.50 23.32
CA ARG A 115 -14.25 -7.87 23.57
C ARG A 115 -13.46 -8.57 24.68
N ASN A 116 -14.14 -9.00 25.74
CA ASN A 116 -13.52 -9.68 26.88
C ASN A 116 -13.01 -11.10 26.54
N GLU A 117 -13.49 -11.71 25.45
CA GLU A 117 -12.93 -12.97 24.95
C GLU A 117 -11.68 -12.74 24.09
N LEU A 118 -11.62 -11.62 23.36
CA LEU A 118 -10.48 -11.25 22.51
C LEU A 118 -9.31 -10.66 23.30
N TYR A 119 -9.61 -9.92 24.37
CA TYR A 119 -8.64 -9.22 25.21
C TYR A 119 -8.94 -9.49 26.71
N PRO A 120 -8.55 -10.68 27.23
CA PRO A 120 -8.77 -11.07 28.62
C PRO A 120 -7.85 -10.36 29.61
#